data_AF-A0A7Y5ZGJ8-F1
#
_entry.id   AF-A0A7Y5ZGJ8-F1
#
_cell.length_a   1.000
_cell.length_b   1.000
_cell.length_c   1.000
_cell.angle_alpha   90.00
_cell.angle_beta   90.00
_cell.angle_gamma   90.00
#
_symmetry.space_group_name_H-M   'P 1'
#
loop_
_entity.id
_entity.type
_entity.pdbx_description
1 polymer ?
#
loop_
_entity_poly.entity_id
_entity_poly.type
_entity_poly.pdbx_seq_one_letter_code
_entity_poly.pdbx_strand_id
1 'polypeptide(L)'
;MREKVLSTALVVALSAVLTGCVGAPPPLRTSSPAGTTQKSTGGGGASSPTPARTPSQPSAGSSSAPRAGESDARQACQIVSTGLASGSIGVPADPAALAPATEAAQRAVKADPSWSSLASALSSFVEGATAAQPEVQKVNRDLAALDTQCSPIGAPMPAN
;
A
#
# COMPACT_ATOMS: atom_id res chain seq x y z
N MET A 1 37.63 -24.93 33.69
CA MET A 1 37.98 -25.45 32.35
C MET A 1 37.03 -24.82 31.34
N ARG A 2 37.59 -24.08 30.37
CA ARG A 2 37.07 -23.71 29.03
C ARG A 2 35.72 -22.96 28.96
N GLU A 3 35.70 -21.63 28.81
CA GLU A 3 35.90 -20.83 27.58
C GLU A 3 34.77 -20.95 26.55
N LYS A 4 33.98 -19.87 26.36
CA LYS A 4 34.01 -19.03 25.15
C LYS A 4 32.96 -17.92 25.21
N VAL A 5 33.46 -16.70 25.39
CA VAL A 5 32.79 -15.45 25.01
C VAL A 5 32.71 -15.45 23.48
N LEU A 6 31.50 -15.37 22.90
CA LEU A 6 31.34 -15.02 21.48
C LEU A 6 30.56 -13.71 21.37
N SER A 7 31.32 -12.66 21.08
CA SER A 7 30.87 -11.39 20.53
C SER A 7 30.16 -11.61 19.20
N THR A 8 29.04 -10.94 18.98
CA THR A 8 28.63 -10.55 17.63
C THR A 8 27.92 -9.20 17.72
N ALA A 9 28.73 -8.14 17.77
CA ALA A 9 28.29 -6.81 17.42
C ALA A 9 28.22 -6.74 15.89
N LEU A 10 27.01 -6.65 15.33
CA LEU A 10 26.81 -6.30 13.93
C LEU A 10 26.32 -4.84 13.87
N VAL A 11 27.26 -3.95 13.59
CA VAL A 11 27.01 -2.56 13.21
C VAL A 11 26.40 -2.57 11.82
N VAL A 12 25.14 -2.13 11.67
CA VAL A 12 24.60 -1.74 10.36
C VAL A 12 24.43 -0.23 10.37
N ALA A 13 25.47 0.43 9.88
CA ALA A 13 25.45 1.83 9.51
C ALA A 13 24.58 1.99 8.26
N LEU A 14 23.47 2.73 8.37
CA LEU A 14 22.76 3.29 7.22
C LEU A 14 22.81 4.82 7.33
N SER A 15 23.97 5.36 6.94
CA SER A 15 24.13 6.75 6.58
C SER A 15 23.68 6.92 5.12
N ALA A 16 22.49 7.46 4.90
CA ALA A 16 22.09 7.98 3.59
C ALA A 16 21.50 9.38 3.77
N VAL A 17 22.41 10.34 3.67
CA VAL A 17 22.19 11.77 3.52
C VAL A 17 21.48 12.02 2.18
N LEU A 18 20.27 12.56 2.20
CA LEU A 18 19.62 13.15 1.02
C LEU A 18 19.56 14.67 1.21
N THR A 19 20.68 15.29 0.91
CA THR A 19 20.80 16.73 0.71
C THR A 19 20.01 17.14 -0.54
N GLY A 20 19.13 18.12 -0.37
CA GLY A 20 18.78 19.20 -1.31
C GLY A 20 18.61 18.89 -2.81
N CYS A 21 17.38 19.04 -3.30
CA CYS A 21 17.11 19.59 -4.62
C CYS A 21 15.95 20.58 -4.54
N VAL A 22 16.28 21.82 -4.21
CA VAL A 22 15.49 22.99 -4.60
C VAL A 22 15.80 23.24 -6.08
N GLY A 23 14.80 23.15 -6.94
CA GLY A 23 14.94 23.40 -8.37
C GLY A 23 13.62 23.30 -9.13
N ALA A 24 12.75 24.30 -8.96
CA ALA A 24 11.82 24.73 -10.01
C ALA A 24 12.47 25.93 -10.73
N PRO A 25 12.24 26.18 -12.03
CA PRO A 25 10.99 25.95 -12.75
C PRO A 25 11.14 25.25 -14.13
N PRO A 26 10.06 24.70 -14.71
CA PRO A 26 9.99 24.45 -16.15
C PRO A 26 9.67 25.78 -16.85
N PRO A 27 10.30 26.07 -17.99
CA PRO A 27 9.49 25.91 -19.19
C PRO A 27 10.34 25.52 -20.40
N LEU A 28 9.82 24.64 -21.25
CA LEU A 28 9.53 24.97 -22.65
C LEU A 28 8.93 23.75 -23.35
N ARG A 29 7.87 24.03 -24.11
CA ARG A 29 7.25 23.12 -25.05
C ARG A 29 8.26 22.59 -26.05
N THR A 30 8.24 21.27 -26.27
CA THR A 30 8.62 20.71 -27.57
C THR A 30 7.51 19.75 -27.98
N SER A 31 6.52 20.29 -28.68
CA SER A 31 5.56 19.49 -29.43
C SER A 31 6.28 18.86 -30.62
N SER A 32 6.15 17.54 -30.72
CA SER A 32 6.49 16.68 -31.86
C SER A 32 5.78 17.10 -33.17
N PRO A 33 6.20 16.55 -34.33
CA PRO A 33 6.34 17.27 -35.60
C PRO A 33 5.14 17.18 -36.56
N ALA A 34 5.23 18.03 -37.58
CA ALA A 34 4.75 17.88 -38.95
C ALA A 34 3.26 17.56 -39.20
N GLY A 35 2.56 18.57 -39.72
CA GLY A 35 1.24 18.44 -40.34
C GLY A 35 0.85 19.68 -41.15
N THR A 36 1.37 19.74 -42.37
CA THR A 36 0.72 20.28 -43.58
C THR A 36 0.39 21.79 -43.70
N THR A 37 1.16 22.42 -44.59
CA THR A 37 0.94 23.57 -45.50
C THR A 37 -0.51 24.08 -45.65
N GLN A 38 -0.74 25.41 -45.58
CA GLN A 38 -0.96 26.28 -46.76
C GLN A 38 -1.41 27.72 -46.38
N LYS A 39 -0.58 28.67 -46.82
CA LYS A 39 -0.70 30.13 -47.06
C LYS A 39 -2.10 30.75 -47.23
N SER A 40 -2.38 31.88 -46.55
CA SER A 40 -2.61 33.21 -47.19
C SER A 40 -2.85 34.37 -46.19
N THR A 41 -2.52 35.55 -46.71
CA THR A 41 -2.34 36.91 -46.17
C THR A 41 -3.59 37.63 -45.61
N GLY A 42 -3.41 38.43 -44.55
CA GLY A 42 -4.03 39.75 -44.40
C GLY A 42 -5.29 39.89 -43.52
N GLY A 43 -5.31 40.91 -42.66
CA GLY A 43 -6.55 41.48 -42.07
C GLY A 43 -6.48 41.65 -40.55
N GLY A 44 -6.45 42.90 -40.08
CA GLY A 44 -6.29 43.24 -38.67
C GLY A 44 -7.53 43.08 -37.78
N GLY A 45 -7.28 43.09 -36.47
CA GLY A 45 -8.05 43.87 -35.50
C GLY A 45 -9.35 43.29 -34.92
N ALA A 46 -9.26 42.95 -33.63
CA ALA A 46 -10.27 43.10 -32.57
C ALA A 46 -11.23 41.94 -32.22
N SER A 47 -10.87 41.30 -31.10
CA SER A 47 -11.69 41.00 -29.90
C SER A 47 -12.81 39.95 -29.98
N SER A 48 -12.45 38.70 -29.63
CA SER A 48 -13.38 37.74 -28.99
C SER A 48 -13.20 37.78 -27.47
N PRO A 49 -14.27 37.71 -26.65
CA PRO A 49 -14.13 37.66 -25.20
C PRO A 49 -13.53 36.30 -24.79
N THR A 50 -12.33 36.33 -24.21
CA THR A 50 -11.75 35.17 -23.54
C THR A 50 -12.67 34.77 -22.38
N PRO A 51 -13.11 33.51 -22.27
CA PRO A 51 -13.83 33.06 -21.09
C PRO A 51 -12.88 33.18 -19.88
N ALA A 52 -13.30 33.93 -18.87
CA ALA A 52 -12.58 34.04 -17.61
C ALA A 52 -12.42 32.62 -17.04
N ARG A 53 -11.17 32.14 -16.93
CA ARG A 53 -10.85 30.93 -16.16
C ARG A 53 -11.25 31.20 -14.73
N THR A 54 -12.36 30.63 -14.30
CA THR A 54 -12.66 30.41 -12.89
C THR A 54 -11.43 29.75 -12.27
N PRO A 55 -10.85 30.31 -11.19
CA PRO A 55 -9.79 29.61 -10.48
C PRO A 55 -10.36 28.28 -9.99
N SER A 56 -9.79 27.17 -10.45
CA SER A 56 -10.12 25.84 -9.98
C SER A 56 -9.99 25.85 -8.46
N GLN A 57 -11.12 25.77 -7.78
CA GLN A 57 -11.20 25.52 -6.36
C GLN A 57 -10.27 24.32 -6.07
N PRO A 58 -9.37 24.38 -5.08
CA PRO A 58 -8.61 23.19 -4.72
C PRO A 58 -9.64 22.14 -4.33
N SER A 59 -9.70 21.06 -5.12
CA SER A 59 -10.37 19.83 -4.69
C SER A 59 -9.73 19.49 -3.35
N ALA A 60 -10.49 19.69 -2.27
CA ALA A 60 -10.13 19.17 -0.97
C ALA A 60 -10.14 17.64 -1.12
N GLY A 61 -9.03 17.09 -1.61
CA GLY A 61 -8.73 15.69 -1.43
C GLY A 61 -8.77 15.51 0.07
N SER A 62 -9.77 14.77 0.55
CA SER A 62 -9.88 14.36 1.94
C SER A 62 -8.64 13.54 2.25
N SER A 63 -7.54 14.21 2.60
CA SER A 63 -6.42 13.60 3.29
C SER A 63 -6.91 13.31 4.69
N SER A 64 -7.67 12.22 4.81
CA SER A 64 -7.98 11.63 6.10
C SER A 64 -6.65 11.39 6.78
N ALA A 65 -6.45 11.96 7.97
CA ALA A 65 -5.28 11.65 8.77
C ALA A 65 -5.19 10.12 8.92
N PRO A 66 -4.00 9.51 8.78
CA PRO A 66 -3.84 8.07 8.90
C PRO A 66 -4.38 7.62 10.26
N ARG A 67 -5.23 6.60 10.25
CA ARG A 67 -5.83 6.10 11.49
C ARG A 67 -4.74 5.51 12.38
N ALA A 68 -4.87 5.65 13.69
CA ALA A 68 -3.93 5.04 14.61
C ALA A 68 -3.86 3.53 14.35
N GLY A 69 -2.65 2.96 14.28
CA GLY A 69 -2.46 1.54 13.96
C GLY A 69 -2.59 1.15 12.48
N GLU A 70 -2.82 2.09 11.55
CA GLU A 70 -2.96 1.77 10.12
C GLU A 70 -1.71 1.08 9.54
N SER A 71 -0.50 1.48 9.96
CA SER A 71 0.74 0.84 9.52
C SER A 71 0.83 -0.61 9.97
N ASP A 72 0.42 -0.92 11.20
CA ASP A 72 0.39 -2.29 11.73
C ASP A 72 -0.70 -3.13 11.04
N ALA A 73 -1.88 -2.55 10.80
CA ALA A 73 -2.95 -3.19 10.03
C ALA A 73 -2.49 -3.54 8.61
N ARG A 74 -1.81 -2.60 7.94
CA ARG A 74 -1.24 -2.80 6.61
C ARG A 74 -0.16 -3.87 6.63
N GLN A 75 0.70 -3.87 7.64
CA GLN A 75 1.73 -4.90 7.82
C GLN A 75 1.10 -6.29 7.97
N ALA A 76 0.04 -6.43 8.78
CA ALA A 76 -0.67 -7.71 8.93
C ALA A 76 -1.18 -8.23 7.58
N CYS A 77 -1.83 -7.36 6.80
CA CYS A 77 -2.34 -7.69 5.47
C CYS A 77 -1.21 -8.02 4.48
N GLN A 78 -0.09 -7.28 4.51
CA GLN A 78 1.05 -7.51 3.62
C GLN A 78 1.73 -8.86 3.88
N ILE A 79 1.85 -9.27 5.14
CA ILE A 79 2.44 -10.56 5.50
C ILE A 79 1.62 -11.71 4.90
N VAL A 80 0.29 -11.65 5.06
CA VAL A 80 -0.60 -12.70 4.53
C VAL A 80 -0.62 -12.69 3.01
N SER A 81 -0.85 -11.54 2.39
CA SER A 81 -0.92 -11.42 0.93
C SER A 81 0.39 -11.83 0.25
N THR A 82 1.53 -11.34 0.74
CA THR A 82 2.84 -11.70 0.19
C THR A 82 3.14 -13.17 0.43
N GLY A 83 2.82 -13.69 1.62
CA GLY A 83 3.08 -15.09 1.94
C GLY A 83 2.24 -16.05 1.11
N LEU A 84 0.99 -15.70 0.81
CA LEU A 84 0.15 -16.46 -0.12
C LEU A 84 0.67 -16.36 -1.56
N ALA A 85 1.01 -15.16 -2.02
CA ALA A 85 1.49 -14.94 -3.39
C ALA A 85 2.85 -15.59 -3.67
N SER A 86 3.73 -15.68 -2.67
CA SER A 86 5.02 -16.37 -2.78
C SER A 86 4.93 -17.88 -2.54
N GLY A 87 3.79 -18.37 -2.04
CA GLY A 87 3.60 -19.76 -1.61
C GLY A 87 4.26 -20.11 -0.26
N SER A 88 4.82 -19.14 0.47
CA SER A 88 5.36 -19.38 1.81
C SER A 88 4.30 -19.60 2.88
N ILE A 89 3.06 -19.17 2.63
CA ILE A 89 1.85 -19.57 3.38
C ILE A 89 1.11 -20.54 2.47
N GLY A 90 1.31 -21.85 2.67
CA GLY A 90 0.54 -22.90 2.01
C GLY A 90 -0.84 -23.09 2.65
N VAL A 91 -1.65 -23.97 2.07
CA VAL A 91 -2.87 -24.50 2.72
C VAL A 91 -2.74 -26.03 2.74
N PRO A 92 -2.55 -26.67 3.91
CA PRO A 92 -2.57 -26.06 5.25
C PRO A 92 -1.38 -25.14 5.53
N ALA A 93 -1.65 -24.05 6.24
CA ALA A 93 -0.68 -23.04 6.63
C ALA A 93 0.07 -23.45 7.89
N ASP A 94 1.34 -23.08 7.96
CA ASP A 94 2.12 -23.18 9.19
C ASP A 94 1.76 -22.03 10.14
N PRO A 95 1.43 -22.30 11.41
CA PRO A 95 1.05 -21.26 12.37
C PRO A 95 2.19 -20.27 12.65
N ALA A 96 3.46 -20.68 12.56
CA ALA A 96 4.58 -19.77 12.75
C ALA A 96 4.73 -18.79 11.57
N ALA A 97 4.35 -19.19 10.36
CA ALA A 97 4.29 -18.29 9.21
C ALA A 97 3.22 -17.18 9.37
N LEU A 98 2.14 -17.44 10.12
CA LEU A 98 1.04 -16.51 10.36
C LEU A 98 1.16 -15.71 11.67
N ALA A 99 2.03 -16.12 12.59
CA ALA A 99 2.29 -15.41 13.84
C ALA A 99 2.59 -13.91 13.66
N PRO A 100 3.51 -13.49 12.77
CA PRO A 100 3.84 -12.06 12.63
C PRO A 100 2.67 -11.22 12.09
N ALA A 101 1.79 -11.80 11.26
CA ALA A 101 0.56 -11.13 10.83
C ALA A 101 -0.41 -10.95 12.01
N THR A 102 -0.55 -11.98 12.83
CA THR A 102 -1.43 -11.97 14.01
C THR A 102 -0.96 -10.93 15.04
N GLU A 103 0.35 -10.87 15.31
CA GLU A 103 0.91 -9.86 16.21
C GLU A 103 0.73 -8.43 15.67
N ALA A 104 0.90 -8.22 14.36
CA ALA A 104 0.67 -6.92 13.74
C ALA A 104 -0.81 -6.50 13.86
N ALA A 105 -1.76 -7.42 13.60
CA ALA A 105 -3.17 -7.13 13.78
C ALA A 105 -3.52 -6.78 15.24
N GLN A 106 -2.93 -7.45 16.22
CA GLN A 106 -3.13 -7.12 17.64
C GLN A 106 -2.55 -5.75 18.01
N ARG A 107 -1.39 -5.37 17.48
CA ARG A 107 -0.84 -4.01 17.66
C ARG A 107 -1.76 -2.96 17.05
N ALA A 108 -2.33 -3.22 15.88
CA ALA A 108 -3.32 -2.34 15.28
C ALA A 108 -4.56 -2.17 16.19
N VAL A 109 -5.14 -3.26 16.70
CA VAL A 109 -6.28 -3.20 17.63
C VAL A 109 -5.95 -2.44 18.92
N LYS A 110 -4.74 -2.63 19.45
CA LYS A 110 -4.26 -1.90 20.63
C LYS A 110 -4.12 -0.40 20.38
N ALA A 111 -3.73 -0.02 19.16
CA ALA A 111 -3.64 1.38 18.75
C ALA A 111 -5.02 2.00 18.46
N ASP A 112 -5.93 1.24 17.85
CA ASP A 112 -7.32 1.64 17.59
C ASP A 112 -8.25 0.40 17.55
N PRO A 113 -9.26 0.31 18.43
CA PRO A 113 -10.16 -0.85 18.52
C PRO A 113 -11.03 -1.05 17.27
N SER A 114 -11.13 -0.07 16.38
CA SER A 114 -11.84 -0.22 15.11
C SER A 114 -11.16 -1.20 14.14
N TRP A 115 -9.90 -1.60 14.39
CA TRP A 115 -9.23 -2.69 13.66
C TRP A 115 -9.66 -4.09 14.12
N SER A 116 -10.58 -4.20 15.08
CA SER A 116 -11.07 -5.49 15.58
C SER A 116 -11.65 -6.38 14.47
N SER A 117 -12.33 -5.81 13.47
CA SER A 117 -12.84 -6.56 12.32
C SER A 117 -11.73 -7.21 11.49
N LEU A 118 -10.59 -6.52 11.32
CA LEU A 118 -9.42 -7.08 10.65
C LEU A 118 -8.82 -8.22 11.48
N ALA A 119 -8.64 -8.02 12.78
CA ALA A 119 -8.11 -9.05 13.66
C ALA A 119 -9.01 -10.30 13.68
N SER A 120 -10.33 -10.13 13.74
CA SER A 120 -11.29 -11.24 13.67
C SER A 120 -11.24 -11.98 12.34
N ALA A 121 -11.22 -11.27 11.21
CA ALA A 121 -11.10 -11.88 9.89
C ALA A 121 -9.79 -12.69 9.76
N LEU A 122 -8.69 -12.12 10.26
CA LEU A 122 -7.40 -12.80 10.28
C LEU A 122 -7.43 -14.05 11.17
N SER A 123 -8.03 -13.98 12.37
CA SER A 123 -8.16 -15.16 13.24
C SER A 123 -8.98 -16.28 12.60
N SER A 124 -10.11 -15.96 11.96
CA SER A 124 -10.91 -16.95 11.23
C SER A 124 -10.14 -17.60 10.07
N PHE A 125 -9.36 -16.80 9.33
CA PHE A 125 -8.48 -17.30 8.29
C PHE A 125 -7.39 -18.21 8.87
N VAL A 126 -6.71 -17.81 9.95
CA VAL A 126 -5.67 -18.62 10.61
C VAL A 126 -6.25 -19.95 11.07
N GLU A 127 -7.41 -19.94 11.73
CA GLU A 127 -8.09 -21.16 12.19
C GLU A 127 -8.45 -22.10 11.02
N GLY A 128 -8.99 -21.55 9.92
CA GLY A 128 -9.30 -22.34 8.74
C GLY A 128 -8.08 -22.86 7.99
N ALA A 129 -7.05 -22.02 7.83
CA ALA A 129 -5.86 -22.34 7.06
C ALA A 129 -4.92 -23.30 7.79
N THR A 130 -4.84 -23.24 9.13
CA THR A 130 -3.98 -24.12 9.94
C THR A 130 -4.65 -25.43 10.33
N ALA A 131 -5.92 -25.63 9.99
CA ALA A 131 -6.65 -26.85 10.27
C ALA A 131 -5.96 -28.07 9.62
N ALA A 132 -6.01 -29.23 10.29
CA ALA A 132 -5.43 -30.48 9.78
C ALA A 132 -6.04 -30.92 8.43
N GLN A 133 -7.30 -30.55 8.18
CA GLN A 133 -7.97 -30.68 6.90
C GLN A 133 -8.64 -29.34 6.57
N PRO A 134 -7.93 -28.42 5.90
CA PRO A 134 -8.47 -27.10 5.59
C PRO A 134 -9.57 -27.23 4.54
N GLU A 135 -10.78 -26.80 4.88
CA GLU A 135 -11.87 -26.69 3.92
C GLU A 135 -11.61 -25.52 2.97
N VAL A 136 -11.22 -25.81 1.73
CA VAL A 136 -10.86 -24.79 0.72
C VAL A 136 -11.96 -23.73 0.57
N GLN A 137 -13.23 -24.11 0.58
CA GLN A 137 -14.35 -23.17 0.49
C GLN A 137 -14.42 -22.21 1.69
N LYS A 138 -14.09 -22.69 2.89
CA LYS A 138 -14.04 -21.88 4.10
C LYS A 138 -12.83 -20.94 4.06
N VAL A 139 -11.64 -21.45 3.73
CA VAL A 139 -10.41 -20.66 3.59
C VAL A 139 -10.59 -19.54 2.56
N ASN A 140 -11.21 -19.84 1.41
CA ASN A 140 -11.47 -18.84 0.36
C ASN A 140 -12.47 -17.77 0.82
N ARG A 141 -13.50 -18.15 1.59
CA ARG A 141 -14.45 -17.21 2.18
C ARG A 141 -13.76 -16.31 3.20
N ASP A 142 -12.94 -16.88 4.08
CA ASP A 142 -12.21 -16.16 5.12
C ASP A 142 -11.19 -15.20 4.49
N LEU A 143 -10.55 -15.60 3.38
CA LEU A 143 -9.65 -14.75 2.60
C LEU A 143 -10.38 -13.57 1.96
N ALA A 144 -11.57 -13.76 1.42
CA ALA A 144 -12.39 -12.68 0.87
C ALA A 144 -12.86 -11.69 1.96
N ALA A 145 -13.17 -12.19 3.16
CA ALA A 145 -13.47 -11.34 4.30
C ALA A 145 -12.26 -10.51 4.74
N LEU A 146 -11.06 -11.12 4.74
CA LEU A 146 -9.80 -10.44 5.03
C LEU A 146 -9.49 -9.39 3.96
N ASP A 147 -9.70 -9.69 2.68
CA ASP A 147 -9.52 -8.74 1.58
C ASP A 147 -10.37 -7.48 1.74
N THR A 148 -11.62 -7.63 2.19
CA THR A 148 -12.52 -6.50 2.42
C THR A 148 -11.95 -5.52 3.46
N GLN A 149 -11.16 -6.01 4.42
CA GLN A 149 -10.49 -5.17 5.43
C GLN A 149 -9.16 -4.59 4.92
N CYS A 150 -8.47 -5.31 4.05
CA CYS A 150 -7.11 -4.99 3.61
C CYS A 150 -7.04 -4.15 2.32
N SER A 151 -8.00 -4.30 1.42
CA SER A 151 -8.16 -3.48 0.21
C SER A 151 -8.23 -1.96 0.47
N PRO A 152 -9.04 -1.45 1.42
CA PRO A 152 -9.15 0.01 1.64
C PRO A 152 -7.86 0.64 2.21
N ILE A 153 -6.95 -0.17 2.79
CA ILE A 153 -5.64 0.29 3.27
C ILE A 153 -4.50 0.00 2.29
N GLY A 154 -4.82 -0.37 1.05
CA GLY A 154 -3.85 -0.57 -0.03
C GLY A 154 -3.01 -1.83 0.10
N ALA A 155 -3.53 -2.88 0.74
CA ALA A 155 -2.87 -4.18 0.86
C ALA A 155 -3.82 -5.34 0.47
N PRO A 156 -4.35 -5.37 -0.77
CA PRO A 156 -5.33 -6.38 -1.18
C PRO A 156 -4.78 -7.81 -1.10
N MET A 157 -5.65 -8.78 -0.86
CA MET A 157 -5.30 -10.19 -0.87
C MET A 157 -5.20 -10.73 -2.30
N PRO A 158 -4.34 -11.73 -2.57
CA PRO A 158 -4.30 -12.38 -3.87
C PRO A 158 -5.64 -13.08 -4.16
N ALA A 159 -6.07 -12.98 -5.43
CA ALA A 159 -7.21 -13.75 -5.90
C ALA A 159 -6.87 -15.25 -5.92
N ASN A 160 -7.81 -16.08 -5.45
CA ASN A 160 -7.77 -17.54 -5.58
C ASN A 160 -8.26 -18.01 -6.95
#